data_AF-A0A3B9IQ45-F1
#
_entry.id   AF-A0A3B9IQ45-F1
#
_cell.length_a   1.000
_cell.length_b   1.000
_cell.length_c   1.000
_cell.angle_alpha   90.00
_cell.angle_beta   90.00
_cell.angle_gamma   90.00
#
_symmetry.space_group_name_H-M   'P 1'
#
loop_
_entity.id
_entity.type
_entity.pdbx_description
1 polymer ?
#
loop_
_entity_poly.entity_id
_entity_poly.type
_entity_poly.pdbx_seq_one_letter_code
_entity_poly.pdbx_strand_id
1 'polypeptide(L)'
;VVLGVIIGGAAGTIIALRIQMTAMPQLVAAFHSLVGLAAVFVAIAAYYAPEAYGIGTAGSIKVNSLIELSLGSAIGAITFTGSIIAFGKLQGIFKSAPVRFPMQHPINLGLGIAVIALIVVFCLTEAPAAFWLLTLIALALGILLIIPIG
;
A
#
# COMPACT_ATOMS: atom_id res chain seq x y z
N VAL A 1 -5.20 -12.68 -17.37
CA VAL A 1 -6.36 -12.26 -16.55
C VAL A 1 -7.13 -13.44 -15.98
N VAL A 2 -7.76 -14.29 -16.81
CA VAL A 2 -8.62 -15.42 -16.34
C VAL A 2 -7.94 -16.34 -15.33
N LEU A 3 -6.71 -16.79 -15.59
CA LEU A 3 -5.96 -17.64 -14.65
C LEU A 3 -5.74 -16.96 -13.29
N GLY A 4 -5.41 -15.66 -13.28
CA GLY A 4 -5.22 -14.91 -12.04
C GLY A 4 -6.51 -14.79 -11.22
N VAL A 5 -7.65 -14.58 -11.89
CA VAL A 5 -8.98 -14.56 -11.25
C VAL A 5 -9.32 -15.91 -10.65
N ILE A 6 -9.07 -17.01 -11.38
CA ILE A 6 -9.35 -18.36 -10.89
C ILE A 6 -8.47 -18.69 -9.68
N ILE A 7 -7.17 -18.42 -9.75
CA ILE A 7 -6.23 -18.73 -8.67
C ILE A 7 -6.54 -17.89 -7.42
N GLY A 8 -6.64 -16.56 -7.58
CA GLY A 8 -6.91 -15.65 -6.46
C GLY A 8 -8.29 -15.88 -5.84
N GLY A 9 -9.31 -16.06 -6.69
CA GLY A 9 -10.68 -16.35 -6.26
C GLY A 9 -10.78 -17.66 -5.50
N ALA A 10 -10.24 -18.75 -6.06
CA ALA A 10 -10.27 -20.06 -5.41
C ALA A 10 -9.52 -20.05 -4.06
N ALA A 11 -8.30 -19.48 -4.03
CA ALA A 11 -7.52 -19.38 -2.80
C ALA A 11 -8.26 -18.57 -1.73
N GLY A 12 -8.79 -17.39 -2.09
CA GLY A 12 -9.57 -16.55 -1.19
C GLY A 12 -10.81 -17.25 -0.63
N THR A 13 -11.58 -17.93 -1.50
CA THR A 13 -12.76 -18.70 -1.08
C THR A 13 -12.39 -19.83 -0.12
N ILE A 14 -11.35 -20.61 -0.42
CA ILE A 14 -10.93 -21.73 0.44
C ILE A 14 -10.51 -21.22 1.82
N ILE A 15 -9.74 -20.13 1.88
CA ILE A 15 -9.28 -19.57 3.16
C ILE A 15 -10.47 -19.03 3.96
N ALA A 16 -11.37 -18.27 3.32
CA ALA A 16 -12.53 -17.68 3.98
C ALA A 16 -13.50 -18.72 4.55
N LEU A 17 -13.70 -19.85 3.87
CA LEU A 17 -14.59 -20.93 4.33
C LEU A 17 -13.99 -21.77 5.47
N ARG A 18 -12.67 -21.75 5.67
CA ARG A 18 -11.97 -22.59 6.67
C ARG A 18 -11.57 -21.83 7.93
N ILE A 19 -11.67 -20.50 7.94
CA ILE A 19 -11.27 -19.70 9.09
C ILE A 19 -12.27 -19.86 10.26
N GLN A 20 -11.77 -19.83 11.49
CA GLN A 20 -12.63 -19.75 12.67
C GLN A 20 -13.15 -18.33 12.85
N MET A 21 -14.37 -18.18 13.38
CA MET A 21 -14.98 -16.86 13.60
C MET A 21 -14.18 -15.98 14.58
N THR A 22 -13.49 -16.61 15.54
CA THR A 22 -12.58 -15.94 16.48
C THR A 22 -11.35 -15.34 15.79
N ALA A 23 -10.98 -15.86 14.61
CA ALA A 23 -9.84 -15.43 13.81
C ALA A 23 -10.23 -14.48 12.65
N MET A 24 -11.48 -14.03 12.60
CA MET A 24 -11.95 -13.10 11.58
C MET A 24 -11.18 -11.77 11.55
N PRO A 25 -10.82 -11.12 12.68
CA PRO A 25 -10.10 -9.85 12.65
C PRO A 25 -8.78 -9.91 11.87
N GLN A 26 -7.97 -10.94 12.09
CA GLN A 26 -6.71 -11.08 11.35
C GLN A 26 -6.91 -11.46 9.89
N LEU A 27 -7.94 -12.24 9.56
CA LEU A 27 -8.22 -12.57 8.16
C LEU A 27 -8.59 -11.31 7.37
N VAL A 28 -9.41 -10.43 7.96
CA VAL A 28 -9.77 -9.15 7.35
C VAL A 28 -8.51 -8.29 7.16
N ALA A 29 -7.61 -8.22 8.14
CA ALA A 29 -6.34 -7.52 8.00
C ALA A 29 -5.50 -8.11 6.85
N ALA A 30 -5.36 -9.43 6.78
CA ALA A 30 -4.61 -10.10 5.72
C ALA A 30 -5.17 -9.78 4.33
N PHE A 31 -6.48 -9.84 4.14
CA PHE A 31 -7.10 -9.52 2.84
C PHE A 31 -6.98 -8.05 2.47
N HIS A 32 -7.05 -7.12 3.43
CA HIS A 32 -6.78 -5.70 3.14
C HIS A 32 -5.35 -5.45 2.66
N SER A 33 -4.37 -6.25 3.13
CA SER A 33 -3.01 -6.12 2.61
C SER A 33 -2.95 -6.43 1.11
N LEU A 34 -3.69 -7.45 0.64
CA LEU A 34 -3.75 -7.82 -0.77
C LEU A 34 -4.38 -6.72 -1.64
N VAL A 35 -5.40 -6.03 -1.12
CA VAL A 35 -6.01 -4.87 -1.79
C VAL A 35 -5.00 -3.73 -1.93
N GLY A 36 -4.26 -3.44 -0.86
CA GLY A 36 -3.21 -2.41 -0.88
C GLY A 36 -2.11 -2.71 -1.89
N LEU A 37 -1.62 -3.95 -1.91
CA LEU A 37 -0.58 -4.38 -2.87
C LEU A 37 -1.08 -4.36 -4.31
N ALA A 38 -2.33 -4.76 -4.55
CA ALA A 38 -2.95 -4.67 -5.87
C ALA A 38 -3.02 -3.21 -6.36
N ALA A 39 -3.36 -2.25 -5.49
CA ALA A 39 -3.36 -0.83 -5.84
C ALA A 39 -1.96 -0.32 -6.22
N VAL A 40 -0.91 -0.74 -5.50
CA VAL A 40 0.48 -0.42 -5.86
C VAL A 40 0.86 -1.00 -7.22
N PHE A 41 0.50 -2.26 -7.50
CA PHE A 41 0.76 -2.87 -8.81
C PHE A 41 -0.01 -2.20 -9.96
N VAL A 42 -1.25 -1.78 -9.73
CA VAL A 42 -2.03 -1.02 -10.71
C VAL A 42 -1.38 0.34 -10.97
N ALA A 43 -0.91 1.03 -9.93
CA ALA A 43 -0.18 2.29 -10.09
C ALA A 43 1.13 2.11 -10.87
N ILE A 44 1.91 1.06 -10.56
CA ILE A 44 3.12 0.72 -11.33
C ILE A 44 2.76 0.45 -12.81
N ALA A 45 1.74 -0.38 -13.06
CA ALA A 45 1.35 -0.73 -14.42
C ALA A 45 0.85 0.49 -15.22
N ALA A 46 0.05 1.36 -14.60
CA ALA A 46 -0.42 2.58 -15.24
C ALA A 46 0.70 3.58 -15.53
N TYR A 47 1.75 3.62 -14.70
CA TYR A 47 2.90 4.50 -14.93
C TYR A 47 3.78 4.01 -16.09
N TYR A 48 4.05 2.70 -16.14
CA TYR A 48 4.92 2.12 -17.16
C TYR A 48 4.21 1.80 -18.49
N ALA A 49 2.88 1.69 -18.50
CA ALA A 49 2.08 1.46 -19.69
C ALA A 49 0.86 2.41 -19.76
N PRO A 50 1.07 3.74 -19.77
CA PRO A 50 -0.02 4.71 -19.70
C PRO A 50 -0.98 4.65 -20.89
N GLU A 51 -0.52 4.19 -22.07
CA GLU A 51 -1.37 4.03 -23.23
C GLU A 51 -2.46 2.97 -23.01
N ALA A 52 -2.15 1.88 -22.29
CA ALA A 52 -3.09 0.81 -21.98
C ALA A 52 -4.25 1.26 -21.09
N TYR A 53 -4.07 2.36 -20.36
CA TYR A 53 -5.06 2.97 -19.49
C TYR A 53 -5.70 4.23 -20.09
N GLY A 54 -5.27 4.67 -21.28
CA GLY A 54 -5.81 5.88 -21.93
C GLY A 54 -5.47 7.20 -21.22
N ILE A 55 -4.39 7.20 -20.42
CA ILE A 55 -4.01 8.33 -19.56
C ILE A 55 -2.85 9.17 -20.12
N GLY A 56 -2.25 8.76 -21.22
CA GLY A 56 -1.15 9.47 -21.88
C GLY A 56 -0.16 8.53 -22.55
N THR A 57 1.05 9.02 -22.79
CA THR A 57 2.20 8.23 -23.28
C THR A 57 3.33 8.34 -22.27
N ALA A 58 4.33 7.45 -22.34
CA ALA A 58 5.47 7.51 -21.42
C ALA A 58 6.20 8.87 -21.53
N GLY A 59 6.29 9.60 -20.41
CA GLY A 59 6.87 10.96 -20.36
C GLY A 59 5.89 12.09 -20.73
N SER A 60 4.61 11.76 -20.96
CA SER A 60 3.53 12.72 -21.14
C SER A 60 2.21 12.14 -20.62
N ILE A 61 2.15 11.92 -19.32
CA ILE A 61 0.95 11.44 -18.62
C ILE A 61 0.14 12.66 -18.15
N LYS A 62 -1.19 12.60 -18.26
CA LYS A 62 -2.04 13.69 -17.77
C LYS A 62 -1.82 13.91 -16.27
N VAL A 63 -1.70 15.17 -15.84
CA VAL A 63 -1.41 15.52 -14.43
C VAL A 63 -2.45 14.97 -13.46
N ASN A 64 -3.73 14.95 -13.83
CA ASN A 64 -4.77 14.33 -13.01
C ASN A 64 -4.51 12.83 -12.77
N SER A 65 -4.10 12.10 -13.81
CA SER A 65 -3.75 10.69 -13.71
C SER A 65 -2.47 10.47 -12.89
N LEU A 66 -1.49 11.36 -12.99
CA LEU A 66 -0.30 11.31 -12.12
C LEU A 66 -0.66 11.48 -10.64
N ILE A 67 -1.60 12.38 -10.32
CA ILE A 67 -2.11 12.56 -8.95
C ILE A 67 -2.82 11.29 -8.47
N GLU A 68 -3.76 10.76 -9.25
CA GLU A 68 -4.51 9.54 -8.92
C GLU A 68 -3.59 8.33 -8.69
N LEU A 69 -2.60 8.16 -9.56
CA LEU A 69 -1.62 7.10 -9.51
C LEU A 69 -0.72 7.20 -8.27
N SER A 70 -0.28 8.41 -7.93
CA SER A 70 0.56 8.65 -6.76
C SER A 70 -0.21 8.41 -5.46
N LEU A 71 -1.45 8.88 -5.38
CA LEU A 71 -2.32 8.65 -4.24
C LEU A 71 -2.66 7.15 -4.10
N GLY A 72 -2.97 6.49 -5.22
CA GLY A 72 -3.23 5.05 -5.26
C GLY A 72 -2.04 4.24 -4.76
N SER A 73 -0.82 4.56 -5.21
CA SER A 73 0.41 3.90 -4.73
C SER A 73 0.66 4.18 -3.25
N ALA A 74 0.58 5.43 -2.82
CA ALA A 74 0.84 5.81 -1.43
C ALA A 74 -0.14 5.17 -0.44
N ILE A 75 -1.45 5.27 -0.72
CA ILE A 75 -2.50 4.68 0.12
C ILE A 75 -2.36 3.15 0.09
N GLY A 76 -2.19 2.55 -1.09
CA GLY A 76 -2.02 1.10 -1.24
C GLY A 76 -0.82 0.56 -0.47
N ALA A 77 0.32 1.26 -0.53
CA ALA A 77 1.54 0.89 0.19
C ALA A 77 1.38 0.97 1.71
N ILE A 78 0.77 2.05 2.22
CA ILE A 78 0.47 2.22 3.65
C ILE A 78 -0.47 1.11 4.13
N THR A 79 -1.53 0.83 3.37
CA THR A 79 -2.48 -0.24 3.68
C THR A 79 -1.78 -1.61 3.68
N PHE A 80 -0.96 -1.91 2.68
CA PHE A 80 -0.26 -3.19 2.57
C PHE A 80 0.56 -3.49 3.82
N THR A 81 1.50 -2.62 4.17
CA THR A 81 2.40 -2.88 5.31
C THR A 81 1.69 -2.71 6.65
N GLY A 82 0.78 -1.75 6.78
CA GLY A 82 -0.01 -1.57 7.99
C GLY A 82 -0.86 -2.82 8.31
N SER A 83 -1.50 -3.39 7.29
CA SER A 83 -2.27 -4.62 7.41
C SER A 83 -1.41 -5.85 7.74
N ILE A 84 -0.18 -5.94 7.23
CA ILE A 84 0.76 -7.02 7.59
C ILE A 84 1.13 -6.94 9.08
N ILE A 85 1.43 -5.75 9.60
CA ILE A 85 1.74 -5.58 11.03
C ILE A 85 0.51 -5.91 11.89
N ALA A 86 -0.67 -5.44 11.49
CA ALA A 86 -1.91 -5.75 12.19
C ALA A 86 -2.21 -7.26 12.21
N PHE A 87 -2.09 -7.93 11.06
CA PHE A 87 -2.23 -9.39 10.96
C PHE A 87 -1.24 -10.12 11.88
N GLY A 88 0.05 -9.75 11.83
CA GLY A 88 1.07 -10.39 12.63
C GLY A 88 0.87 -10.22 14.14
N LYS A 89 0.36 -9.06 14.59
CA LYS A 89 0.01 -8.84 16.00
C LYS A 89 -1.19 -9.67 16.45
N LEU A 90 -2.24 -9.74 15.63
CA LEU A 90 -3.46 -10.50 15.93
C LEU A 90 -3.22 -12.02 15.89
N GLN A 91 -2.29 -12.49 15.06
CA GLN A 91 -1.86 -13.90 15.00
C GLN A 91 -0.82 -14.26 16.07
N GLY A 92 -0.33 -13.31 16.88
CA GLY A 92 0.71 -13.55 17.87
C GLY A 92 2.11 -13.80 17.28
N ILE A 93 2.32 -13.50 15.98
CA ILE A 93 3.62 -13.53 15.32
C ILE A 93 4.49 -12.36 15.82
N PHE A 94 3.85 -11.21 16.06
CA PHE A 94 4.47 -10.02 16.66
C PHE A 94 3.93 -9.77 18.06
N LYS A 95 4.71 -9.06 18.88
CA LYS A 95 4.25 -8.59 20.19
C LYS A 95 3.04 -7.67 20.00
N SER A 96 1.92 -8.03 20.63
CA SER A 96 0.71 -7.21 20.64
C SER A 96 0.88 -5.93 21.48
N ALA A 97 1.86 -5.90 22.38
CA ALA A 97 2.17 -4.71 23.17
C ALA A 97 2.57 -3.52 22.27
N PRO A 98 2.03 -2.31 22.52
CA PRO A 98 2.43 -1.08 21.85
C PRO A 98 3.95 -0.87 21.89
N VAL A 99 4.59 -0.80 20.72
CA VAL A 99 6.02 -0.46 20.63
C VAL A 99 6.12 1.04 20.33
N ARG A 100 6.51 1.82 21.35
CA ARG A 100 6.73 3.27 21.24
C ARG A 100 8.22 3.56 21.16
N PHE A 101 8.60 4.57 20.38
CA PHE A 101 9.98 5.02 20.23
C PHE A 101 10.06 6.55 20.32
N PRO A 102 11.21 7.11 20.75
CA PRO A 102 11.37 8.56 20.83
C PRO A 102 11.16 9.20 19.46
N MET A 103 10.53 10.37 19.42
CA MET A 103 10.25 11.14 18.18
C MET A 103 9.29 10.47 17.18
N GLN A 104 8.48 9.50 17.60
CA GLN A 104 7.52 8.81 16.72
C GLN A 104 6.58 9.78 15.95
N HIS A 105 5.91 10.69 16.64
CA HIS A 105 5.00 11.64 15.99
C HIS A 105 5.69 12.55 14.96
N PRO A 106 6.79 13.25 15.30
CA PRO A 106 7.49 14.08 14.32
C PRO A 106 8.11 13.27 13.17
N ILE A 107 8.58 12.04 13.41
CA ILE A 107 9.06 11.15 12.33
C ILE A 107 7.91 10.79 11.39
N ASN A 108 6.78 10.33 11.91
CA ASN A 108 5.62 9.97 11.09
C ASN A 108 5.08 11.18 10.31
N LEU A 109 5.04 12.36 10.94
CA LEU A 109 4.67 13.60 10.28
C LEU A 109 5.65 13.96 9.16
N GLY A 110 6.96 13.88 9.43
CA GLY A 110 8.00 14.17 8.45
C GLY A 110 7.92 13.25 7.23
N LEU A 111 7.70 11.95 7.45
CA LEU A 111 7.49 10.99 6.36
C LEU A 111 6.20 11.28 5.59
N GLY A 112 5.10 11.62 6.26
CA GLY A 112 3.85 12.02 5.61
C GLY A 112 4.01 13.26 4.73
N ILE A 113 4.72 14.29 5.22
CA ILE A 113 5.06 15.49 4.43
C ILE A 113 5.96 15.11 3.26
N ALA A 114 6.94 14.23 3.46
CA ALA A 114 7.82 13.77 2.38
C ALA A 114 7.06 13.04 1.27
N VAL A 115 6.07 12.21 1.61
CA VAL A 115 5.17 11.59 0.63
C VAL A 115 4.44 12.67 -0.19
N ILE A 116 3.81 13.65 0.48
CA ILE A 116 3.09 14.74 -0.22
C ILE A 116 4.03 15.53 -1.14
N ALA A 117 5.23 15.87 -0.65
CA ALA A 117 6.23 16.58 -1.45
C ALA A 117 6.67 15.77 -2.67
N LEU A 118 6.87 14.46 -2.52
CA LEU A 118 7.24 13.58 -3.63
C LEU A 118 6.10 13.39 -4.63
N ILE A 119 4.83 13.42 -4.19
CA ILE A 119 3.68 13.46 -5.11
C ILE A 119 3.78 14.71 -6.00
N VAL A 120 4.03 15.88 -5.41
CA VAL A 120 4.18 17.13 -6.18
C VAL A 120 5.36 17.03 -7.15
N VAL A 121 6.52 16.58 -6.68
CA VAL A 121 7.71 16.38 -7.54
C VAL A 121 7.40 15.42 -8.69
N PHE A 122 6.76 14.29 -8.41
CA PHE A 122 6.40 13.31 -9.43
C PHE A 122 5.41 13.88 -10.45
N CYS A 123 4.40 14.64 -10.01
CA CYS A 123 3.45 15.30 -10.92
C CYS A 123 4.10 16.35 -11.83
N LEU A 124 5.20 16.97 -11.39
CA LEU A 124 5.92 17.98 -12.17
C LEU A 124 7.00 17.40 -13.09
N THR A 125 7.56 16.25 -12.73
CA THR A 125 8.77 15.71 -13.37
C THR A 125 8.57 14.37 -14.04
N GLU A 126 7.50 13.65 -13.71
CA GLU A 126 7.25 12.25 -14.09
C GLU A 126 8.42 11.31 -13.76
N ALA A 127 9.30 11.70 -12.82
CA ALA A 127 10.55 10.99 -12.58
C ALA A 127 10.31 9.64 -11.88
N PRO A 128 10.86 8.51 -12.41
CA PRO A 128 10.70 7.20 -11.78
C PRO A 128 11.23 7.16 -10.34
N ALA A 129 12.31 7.90 -10.08
CA ALA A 129 12.89 8.00 -8.75
C ALA A 129 11.92 8.59 -7.72
N ALA A 130 11.13 9.60 -8.10
CA ALA A 130 10.13 10.19 -7.23
C ALA A 130 9.01 9.18 -6.92
N PHE A 131 8.55 8.45 -7.94
CA PHE A 131 7.53 7.40 -7.79
C PHE A 131 7.97 6.23 -6.90
N TRP A 132 9.20 5.74 -7.05
CA TRP A 132 9.69 4.66 -6.21
C TRP A 132 9.99 5.13 -4.78
N LEU A 133 10.56 6.33 -4.62
CA LEU A 133 10.85 6.87 -3.30
C LEU A 133 9.56 7.15 -2.51
N LEU A 134 8.52 7.71 -3.14
CA LEU A 134 7.24 7.95 -2.46
C LEU A 134 6.60 6.62 -2.03
N THR A 135 6.68 5.59 -2.87
CA THR A 135 6.12 4.26 -2.58
C THR A 135 6.88 3.58 -1.43
N LEU A 136 8.21 3.63 -1.42
CA LEU A 136 9.04 3.07 -0.35
C LEU A 136 8.81 3.78 1.00
N ILE A 137 8.70 5.11 0.98
CA ILE A 137 8.38 5.86 2.19
C ILE A 137 6.98 5.52 2.69
N ALA A 138 5.99 5.39 1.79
CA ALA A 138 4.64 4.98 2.14
C ALA A 138 4.59 3.57 2.76
N LEU A 139 5.38 2.61 2.23
CA LEU A 139 5.54 1.28 2.83
C LEU A 139 6.10 1.37 4.26
N ALA A 140 7.15 2.18 4.47
CA ALA A 140 7.73 2.38 5.80
C ALA A 140 6.73 3.07 6.75
N LEU A 141 5.98 4.06 6.26
CA LEU A 141 5.00 4.79 7.04
C LEU A 141 3.86 3.86 7.52
N GLY A 142 3.38 2.94 6.69
CA GLY A 142 2.38 1.95 7.11
C GLY A 142 2.85 1.07 8.27
N ILE A 143 4.13 0.70 8.30
CA ILE A 143 4.73 -0.01 9.44
C ILE A 143 4.73 0.88 10.69
N LEU A 144 5.29 2.08 10.58
CA LEU A 144 5.51 3.01 11.70
C LEU A 144 4.20 3.53 12.33
N LEU A 145 3.12 3.58 11.56
CA LEU A 145 1.79 3.97 12.06
C LEU A 145 1.12 2.87 12.89
N ILE A 146 1.35 1.58 12.59
CA ILE A 146 0.64 0.46 13.24
C ILE A 146 1.44 -0.22 14.36
N ILE A 147 2.77 -0.19 14.32
CA ILE A 147 3.65 -0.63 15.42
C ILE A 147 3.27 -0.09 16.82
N PRO A 148 2.85 1.18 17.00
CA PRO A 148 2.47 1.72 18.31
C PRO A 148 1.05 1.36 18.78
N ILE A 149 0.24 0.73 17.94
CA ILE A 149 -1.16 0.37 18.26
C ILE A 149 -1.17 -0.97 19.01
N GLY A 150 -1.97 -1.08 20.07
CA GLY A 150 -2.16 -2.33 20.84
C GLY A 150 -3.14 -3.29 20.18
#